data_AF-A0A4P6Y924-F1
#
_entry.id   AF-A0A4P6Y924-F1
#
_cell.length_a   1.000
_cell.length_b   1.000
_cell.length_c   1.000
_cell.angle_alpha   90.00
_cell.angle_beta   90.00
_cell.angle_gamma   90.00
#
_symmetry.space_group_name_H-M   'P 1'
#
loop_
_entity.id
_entity.type
_entity.pdbx_description
1 polymer ?
#
loop_
_entity_poly.entity_id
_entity_poly.type
_entity_poly.pdbx_seq_one_letter_code
_entity_poly.pdbx_strand_id
1 'polypeptide(L)'
;MRRMIVVLGIAILSFSKSNAQIKLDENLMGAVQKGVAGLTFSDADAQKLSKATVDKLDSEHIIAGPTDPYTVRLNRIFGKYTNGYGMTLNYKVYILKEVNAFATADGSVRVYSGLMDVMDDNELLVVIGHEIGHVVNKDTRDAIKAAYQKEALMQGAASQSRTIASVTDSQLGQLGSAMIDSKHSRKQESEADLFAYDFMKKNGYDVNAVESAFAILAKMSGGKQADFFTQMLSSHPDPLARSENAKKKAQSDGLYKPYVRQLPVATTAKPTTKTATKTTTTKTATKK
;
A
#
# COMPACT_ATOMS: atom_id res chain seq x y z
N MET A 1 34.15 52.34 23.02
CA MET A 1 32.76 51.93 22.73
C MET A 1 32.65 51.51 21.26
N ARG A 2 32.67 50.21 20.96
CA ARG A 2 32.30 49.66 19.64
C ARG A 2 31.44 48.42 19.90
N ARG A 3 30.16 48.50 19.53
CA ARG A 3 29.18 47.43 19.69
C ARG A 3 29.42 46.38 18.62
N MET A 4 29.75 45.14 19.00
CA MET A 4 29.70 43.99 18.10
C MET A 4 28.27 43.46 18.09
N ILE A 5 27.59 43.56 16.95
CA ILE A 5 26.32 42.88 16.69
C ILE A 5 26.68 41.55 16.02
N VAL A 6 26.41 40.45 16.72
CA VAL A 6 26.46 39.09 16.19
C VAL A 6 25.17 38.87 15.40
N VAL A 7 25.27 38.75 14.07
CA VAL A 7 24.17 38.32 13.21
C VAL A 7 24.21 36.80 13.12
N LEU A 8 23.27 36.14 13.81
CA LEU A 8 23.03 34.71 13.73
C LEU A 8 22.30 34.42 12.40
N GLY A 9 23.04 33.92 11.40
CA GLY A 9 22.46 33.47 10.14
C GLY A 9 21.69 32.17 10.34
N ILE A 10 20.37 32.25 10.39
CA ILE A 10 19.49 31.08 10.30
C ILE A 10 19.50 30.62 8.84
N ALA A 11 20.22 29.54 8.56
CA ALA A 11 20.13 28.83 7.29
C ALA A 11 18.78 28.12 7.20
N ILE A 12 17.80 28.77 6.57
CA ILE A 12 16.55 28.13 6.17
C ILE A 12 16.89 27.25 4.97
N LEU A 13 17.03 25.94 5.21
CA LEU A 13 17.06 24.93 4.16
C LEU A 13 15.69 24.89 3.50
N SER A 14 15.55 25.63 2.39
CA SER A 14 14.41 25.55 1.50
C SER A 14 14.40 24.18 0.83
N PHE A 15 13.57 23.25 1.33
CA PHE A 15 13.20 22.06 0.58
C PHE A 15 12.34 22.49 -0.61
N SER A 16 12.90 22.43 -1.83
CA SER A 16 12.13 22.56 -3.06
C SER A 16 11.17 21.39 -3.17
N LYS A 17 9.87 21.63 -2.94
CA LYS A 17 8.81 20.71 -3.35
C LYS A 17 8.77 20.70 -4.88
N SER A 18 9.23 19.61 -5.49
CA SER A 18 9.02 19.33 -6.90
C SER A 18 7.53 19.07 -7.13
N ASN A 19 6.81 20.05 -7.69
CA ASN A 19 5.44 19.85 -8.16
C ASN A 19 5.51 18.97 -9.41
N ALA A 20 5.11 17.70 -9.30
CA ALA A 20 5.02 16.81 -10.45
C ALA A 20 3.77 17.17 -11.27
N GLN A 21 3.94 17.98 -12.31
CA GLN A 21 2.86 18.40 -13.20
C GLN A 21 2.56 17.29 -14.21
N ILE A 22 1.53 16.49 -13.94
CA ILE A 22 1.11 15.41 -14.85
C ILE A 22 0.13 15.96 -15.87
N LYS A 23 0.55 15.96 -17.14
CA LYS A 23 -0.31 16.28 -18.28
C LYS A 23 -1.16 15.05 -18.62
N LEU A 24 -2.43 15.08 -18.21
CA LEU A 24 -3.46 14.18 -18.71
C LEU A 24 -3.80 14.55 -20.18
N ASP A 25 -4.27 13.60 -20.97
CA ASP A 25 -4.60 13.80 -22.39
C ASP A 25 -5.63 14.94 -22.57
N GLU A 26 -5.43 15.83 -23.54
CA GLU A 26 -6.35 16.92 -23.90
C GLU A 26 -7.75 16.39 -24.25
N ASN A 27 -7.85 15.19 -24.81
CA ASN A 27 -9.14 14.54 -25.11
C ASN A 27 -9.91 14.15 -23.83
N LEU A 28 -9.21 13.71 -22.79
CA LEU A 28 -9.79 13.41 -21.48
C LEU A 28 -10.29 14.71 -20.82
N MET A 29 -9.56 15.81 -20.98
CA MET A 29 -9.93 17.13 -20.44
C MET A 29 -11.18 17.72 -21.13
N GLY A 30 -11.31 17.56 -22.45
CA GLY A 30 -12.52 17.92 -23.18
C GLY A 30 -13.74 17.06 -22.83
N ALA A 31 -13.52 15.77 -22.52
CA ALA A 31 -14.58 14.86 -22.08
C ALA A 31 -15.05 15.15 -20.65
N VAL A 32 -14.14 15.57 -19.76
CA VAL A 32 -14.45 16.02 -18.39
C VAL A 32 -15.33 17.26 -18.40
N GLN A 33 -15.03 18.25 -19.25
CA GLN A 33 -15.87 19.45 -19.41
C GLN A 33 -17.29 19.17 -19.90
N LYS A 34 -17.52 18.04 -20.57
CA LYS A 34 -18.84 17.67 -21.12
C LYS A 34 -19.61 16.66 -20.26
N GLY A 35 -19.12 16.30 -19.07
CA GLY A 35 -19.73 15.27 -18.23
C GLY A 35 -19.53 13.83 -18.77
N VAL A 36 -18.61 13.65 -19.72
CA VAL A 36 -18.35 12.41 -20.47
C VAL A 36 -17.08 11.69 -19.97
N ALA A 37 -16.42 12.21 -18.91
CA ALA A 37 -15.18 11.69 -18.33
C ALA A 37 -15.21 10.18 -18.05
N GLY A 38 -16.37 9.67 -17.64
CA GLY A 38 -16.58 8.26 -17.37
C GLY A 38 -16.51 7.34 -18.61
N LEU A 39 -16.75 7.88 -19.79
CA LEU A 39 -16.77 7.08 -21.03
C LEU A 39 -15.40 7.05 -21.73
N THR A 40 -14.46 7.92 -21.34
CA THR A 40 -13.15 8.07 -21.99
C THR A 40 -11.96 7.68 -21.11
N PHE A 41 -12.16 7.45 -19.80
CA PHE A 41 -11.09 7.03 -18.90
C PHE A 41 -10.47 5.70 -19.34
N SER A 42 -9.21 5.75 -19.75
CA SER A 42 -8.47 4.63 -20.31
C SER A 42 -7.61 3.90 -19.28
N ASP A 43 -7.18 2.68 -19.62
CA ASP A 43 -6.20 1.94 -18.80
C ASP A 43 -4.88 2.75 -18.66
N ALA A 44 -4.50 3.53 -19.68
CA ALA A 44 -3.32 4.39 -19.65
C ALA A 44 -3.47 5.58 -18.68
N ASP A 45 -4.67 6.15 -18.55
CA ASP A 45 -4.95 7.21 -17.57
C ASP A 45 -4.86 6.66 -16.15
N ALA A 46 -5.39 5.45 -15.93
CA ALA A 46 -5.29 4.76 -14.65
C ALA A 46 -3.85 4.50 -14.24
N GLN A 47 -3.00 4.07 -15.18
CA GLN A 47 -1.57 3.88 -14.96
C GLN A 47 -0.87 5.19 -14.59
N LYS A 48 -1.12 6.27 -15.34
CA LYS A 48 -0.51 7.58 -15.05
C LYS A 48 -0.92 8.12 -13.68
N LEU A 49 -2.20 8.04 -13.34
CA LEU A 49 -2.71 8.49 -12.03
C LEU A 49 -2.22 7.60 -10.89
N SER A 50 -2.16 6.28 -11.09
CA SER A 50 -1.60 5.34 -10.13
C SER A 50 -0.15 5.67 -9.84
N LYS A 51 0.67 5.81 -10.89
CA LYS A 51 2.09 6.19 -10.81
C LYS A 51 2.29 7.46 -10.00
N ALA A 52 1.52 8.50 -10.31
CA ALA A 52 1.54 9.79 -9.60
C ALA A 52 1.26 9.65 -8.11
N THR A 53 0.22 8.88 -7.81
CA THR A 53 -0.29 8.68 -6.46
C THR A 53 0.69 7.87 -5.65
N VAL A 54 1.27 6.82 -6.23
CA VAL A 54 2.31 6.01 -5.60
C VAL A 54 3.58 6.83 -5.39
N ASP A 55 4.01 7.65 -6.35
CA ASP A 55 5.18 8.52 -6.18
C ASP A 55 4.98 9.49 -5.00
N LYS A 56 3.77 10.02 -4.84
CA LYS A 56 3.40 10.83 -3.69
C LYS A 56 3.44 10.03 -2.39
N LEU A 57 2.80 8.86 -2.34
CA LEU A 57 2.80 8.00 -1.15
C LEU A 57 4.21 7.56 -0.77
N ASP A 58 5.06 7.24 -1.75
CA ASP A 58 6.47 6.89 -1.56
C ASP A 58 7.25 8.07 -0.93
N SER A 59 6.85 9.31 -1.20
CA SER A 59 7.47 10.51 -0.61
C SER A 59 6.99 10.84 0.82
N GLU A 60 5.80 10.34 1.19
CA GLU A 60 5.16 10.59 2.49
C GLU A 60 5.47 9.49 3.52
N HIS A 61 5.93 8.31 3.07
CA HIS A 61 6.22 7.16 3.91
C HIS A 61 7.71 6.81 3.98
N ILE A 62 8.12 6.24 5.12
CA ILE A 62 9.46 5.66 5.26
C ILE A 62 9.48 4.32 4.52
N ILE A 63 10.34 4.22 3.51
CA ILE A 63 10.55 3.00 2.73
C ILE A 63 11.71 2.21 3.33
N ALA A 64 11.52 0.91 3.54
CA ALA A 64 12.55 0.00 4.01
C ALA A 64 13.74 -0.03 3.04
N GLY A 65 14.96 0.11 3.57
CA GLY A 65 16.19 0.09 2.76
C GLY A 65 16.48 -1.28 2.13
N PRO A 66 17.45 -1.38 1.20
CA PRO A 66 17.75 -2.62 0.48
C PRO A 66 18.27 -3.75 1.39
N THR A 67 18.91 -3.41 2.50
CA THR A 67 19.42 -4.36 3.50
C THR A 67 18.48 -4.56 4.68
N ASP A 68 17.33 -3.89 4.69
CA ASP A 68 16.34 -4.04 5.75
C ASP A 68 15.76 -5.47 5.73
N PRO A 69 15.59 -6.12 6.89
CA PRO A 69 15.03 -7.47 6.95
C PRO A 69 13.70 -7.65 6.21
N TYR A 70 12.83 -6.62 6.22
CA TYR A 70 11.56 -6.68 5.49
C TYR A 70 11.77 -6.69 3.98
N THR A 71 12.64 -5.82 3.46
CA THR A 71 12.99 -5.80 2.04
C THR A 71 13.66 -7.09 1.61
N VAL A 72 14.60 -7.62 2.40
CA VAL A 72 15.27 -8.90 2.13
C VAL A 72 14.26 -10.04 2.06
N ARG A 73 13.31 -10.07 2.99
CA ARG A 73 12.22 -11.05 2.99
C ARG A 73 11.33 -10.91 1.76
N LEU A 74 10.89 -9.70 1.43
CA LEU A 74 10.02 -9.46 0.28
C LEU A 74 10.71 -9.81 -1.05
N ASN A 75 11.99 -9.45 -1.19
CA ASN A 75 12.82 -9.84 -2.35
C ASN A 75 12.85 -11.37 -2.52
N ARG A 76 13.05 -12.11 -1.42
CA ARG A 76 13.14 -13.58 -1.43
C ARG A 76 11.83 -14.23 -1.86
N ILE A 77 10.70 -13.77 -1.33
CA ILE A 77 9.41 -14.44 -1.57
C ILE A 77 8.75 -13.96 -2.88
N PHE A 78 8.86 -12.67 -3.19
CA PHE A 78 8.08 -12.04 -4.26
C PHE A 78 8.92 -11.56 -5.45
N GLY A 79 10.23 -11.32 -5.28
CA GLY A 79 11.06 -10.67 -6.30
C GLY A 79 11.16 -11.39 -7.66
N LYS A 80 10.82 -12.67 -7.72
CA LYS A 80 10.75 -13.46 -8.96
C LYS A 80 9.45 -13.28 -9.76
N TYR A 81 8.46 -12.56 -9.22
CA TYR A 81 7.13 -12.39 -9.82
C TYR A 81 6.92 -11.00 -10.43
N THR A 82 8.00 -10.23 -10.64
CA THR A 82 7.91 -8.85 -11.15
C THR A 82 7.52 -8.75 -12.62
N ASN A 83 7.61 -9.83 -13.38
CA ASN A 83 7.28 -9.85 -14.79
C ASN A 83 6.14 -10.83 -15.02
N GLY A 84 5.01 -10.35 -15.56
CA GLY A 84 3.85 -11.18 -15.86
C GLY A 84 2.56 -10.37 -15.91
N TYR A 85 1.45 -11.04 -16.20
CA TYR A 85 0.10 -10.45 -16.07
C TYR A 85 -0.16 -9.18 -16.91
N GLY A 86 0.61 -8.97 -17.97
CA GLY A 86 0.50 -7.80 -18.84
C GLY A 86 1.13 -6.52 -18.29
N MET A 87 1.93 -6.59 -17.21
CA MET A 87 2.61 -5.44 -16.61
C MET A 87 3.95 -5.81 -15.98
N THR A 88 4.75 -4.78 -15.69
CA THR A 88 5.97 -4.93 -14.87
C THR A 88 5.64 -4.47 -13.46
N LEU A 89 5.73 -5.37 -12.49
CA LEU A 89 5.48 -5.06 -11.09
C LEU A 89 6.74 -4.47 -10.44
N ASN A 90 6.56 -3.43 -9.65
CA ASN A 90 7.58 -2.92 -8.73
C ASN A 90 7.05 -3.02 -7.31
N TYR A 91 7.91 -3.32 -6.34
CA TYR A 91 7.48 -3.52 -4.97
C TYR A 91 8.40 -2.82 -3.97
N LYS A 92 7.81 -2.31 -2.89
CA LYS A 92 8.53 -1.69 -1.76
C LYS A 92 7.81 -2.01 -0.46
N VAL A 93 8.53 -1.90 0.65
CA VAL A 93 7.96 -2.02 2.00
C VAL A 93 7.83 -0.64 2.62
N TYR A 94 6.64 -0.31 3.09
CA TYR A 94 6.42 0.85 3.97
C TYR A 94 6.59 0.45 5.43
N ILE A 95 7.41 1.21 6.17
CA ILE A 95 7.60 1.00 7.60
C ILE A 95 6.41 1.61 8.34
N LEU A 96 5.33 0.84 8.38
CA LEU A 96 4.04 1.16 8.97
C LEU A 96 3.62 -0.01 9.86
N LYS A 97 3.03 0.30 11.02
CA LYS A 97 2.57 -0.73 11.95
C LYS A 97 1.28 -1.38 11.45
N GLU A 98 0.53 -0.64 10.64
CA GLU A 98 -0.74 -1.01 10.05
C GLU A 98 -0.59 -2.31 9.25
N VAL A 99 -1.62 -3.16 9.32
CA VAL A 99 -1.67 -4.40 8.56
C VAL A 99 -2.38 -4.12 7.26
N ASN A 100 -1.58 -3.79 6.24
CA ASN A 100 -2.09 -3.50 4.91
C ASN A 100 -1.07 -3.87 3.82
N ALA A 101 -1.58 -4.05 2.61
CA ALA A 101 -0.84 -4.04 1.36
C ALA A 101 -1.77 -3.52 0.26
N PHE A 102 -1.21 -2.98 -0.80
CA PHE A 102 -2.01 -2.58 -1.96
C PHE A 102 -1.24 -2.78 -3.25
N ALA A 103 -1.97 -2.94 -4.35
CA ALA A 103 -1.42 -2.91 -5.70
C ALA A 103 -2.22 -1.96 -6.61
N THR A 104 -1.51 -1.23 -7.47
CA THR A 104 -2.10 -0.20 -8.33
C THR A 104 -1.94 -0.50 -9.82
N ALA A 105 -2.71 0.21 -10.65
CA ALA A 105 -2.82 -0.08 -12.09
C ALA A 105 -1.49 0.10 -12.86
N ASP A 106 -0.52 0.86 -12.31
CA ASP A 106 0.82 0.99 -12.88
C ASP A 106 1.75 -0.20 -12.56
N GLY A 107 1.29 -1.18 -11.78
CA GLY A 107 2.07 -2.33 -11.33
C GLY A 107 2.84 -2.11 -10.04
N SER A 108 2.64 -0.99 -9.35
CA SER A 108 3.23 -0.78 -8.03
C SER A 108 2.52 -1.63 -6.97
N VAL A 109 3.30 -2.37 -6.19
CA VAL A 109 2.88 -3.13 -5.01
C VAL A 109 3.54 -2.53 -3.78
N ARG A 110 2.79 -2.27 -2.71
CA ARG A 110 3.33 -1.77 -1.45
C ARG A 110 2.84 -2.64 -0.32
N VAL A 111 3.77 -3.10 0.51
CA VAL A 111 3.50 -4.01 1.62
C VAL A 111 3.90 -3.31 2.91
N TYR A 112 3.05 -3.36 3.94
CA TYR A 112 3.36 -2.69 5.21
C TYR A 112 4.10 -3.64 6.14
N SER A 113 5.10 -3.15 6.87
CA SER A 113 5.86 -3.98 7.83
C SER A 113 4.97 -4.67 8.86
N GLY A 114 3.88 -4.01 9.30
CA GLY A 114 2.91 -4.61 10.22
C GLY A 114 2.22 -5.85 9.67
N LEU A 115 1.87 -5.86 8.39
CA LEU A 115 1.35 -7.07 7.72
C LEU A 115 2.39 -8.19 7.71
N MET A 116 3.65 -7.83 7.43
CA MET A 116 4.76 -8.79 7.43
C MET A 116 5.03 -9.37 8.83
N ASP A 117 4.83 -8.60 9.90
CA ASP A 117 5.04 -9.06 11.27
C ASP A 117 4.01 -10.13 11.70
N VAL A 118 2.80 -10.10 11.12
CA VAL A 118 1.69 -10.96 11.55
C VAL A 118 1.46 -12.16 10.64
N MET A 119 2.03 -12.17 9.43
CA MET A 119 1.89 -13.23 8.43
C MET A 119 3.22 -13.95 8.17
N ASP A 120 3.15 -15.26 7.94
CA ASP A 120 4.28 -16.03 7.40
C ASP A 120 4.45 -15.80 5.88
N ASP A 121 5.43 -16.44 5.26
CA ASP A 121 5.75 -16.20 3.85
C ASP A 121 4.64 -16.60 2.88
N ASN A 122 3.95 -17.73 3.12
CA ASN A 122 2.87 -18.14 2.22
C ASN A 122 1.65 -17.26 2.45
N GLU A 123 1.31 -16.95 3.70
CA GLU A 123 0.20 -16.04 4.04
C GLU A 123 0.42 -14.65 3.45
N LEU A 124 1.65 -14.13 3.50
CA LEU A 124 2.01 -12.86 2.89
C LEU A 124 1.89 -12.91 1.35
N LEU A 125 2.31 -14.01 0.73
CA LEU A 125 2.12 -14.21 -0.72
C LEU A 125 0.64 -14.32 -1.12
N VAL A 126 -0.23 -14.84 -0.26
CA VAL A 126 -1.69 -14.82 -0.50
C VAL A 126 -2.19 -13.40 -0.59
N VAL A 127 -1.85 -12.54 0.37
CA VAL A 127 -2.31 -11.14 0.36
C VAL A 127 -1.76 -10.41 -0.86
N ILE A 128 -0.47 -10.55 -1.17
CA ILE A 128 0.11 -9.94 -2.37
C ILE A 128 -0.56 -10.47 -3.65
N GLY A 129 -0.83 -11.78 -3.72
CA GLY A 129 -1.53 -12.39 -4.83
C GLY A 129 -2.95 -11.83 -4.99
N HIS A 130 -3.67 -11.61 -3.89
CA HIS A 130 -4.99 -11.00 -3.88
C HIS A 130 -4.96 -9.57 -4.43
N GLU A 131 -4.02 -8.73 -3.96
CA GLU A 131 -3.85 -7.37 -4.48
C GLU A 131 -3.54 -7.34 -5.99
N ILE A 132 -2.69 -8.26 -6.46
CA ILE A 132 -2.40 -8.40 -7.89
C ILE A 132 -3.65 -8.85 -8.65
N GLY A 133 -4.48 -9.71 -8.05
CA GLY A 133 -5.76 -10.13 -8.60
C GLY A 133 -6.67 -8.94 -8.91
N HIS A 134 -6.79 -7.98 -7.99
CA HIS A 134 -7.54 -6.74 -8.23
C HIS A 134 -6.99 -5.93 -9.41
N VAL A 135 -5.66 -5.85 -9.54
CA VAL A 135 -5.04 -5.15 -10.66
C VAL A 135 -5.30 -5.88 -11.99
N VAL A 136 -5.18 -7.21 -12.02
CA VAL A 136 -5.45 -8.04 -13.20
C VAL A 136 -6.90 -7.95 -13.64
N ASN A 137 -7.84 -7.92 -12.68
CA ASN A 137 -9.27 -7.77 -12.94
C ASN A 137 -9.68 -6.33 -13.30
N LYS A 138 -8.73 -5.38 -13.22
CA LYS A 138 -8.92 -3.94 -13.46
C LYS A 138 -9.81 -3.26 -12.39
N ASP A 139 -9.90 -3.86 -11.21
CA ASP A 139 -10.68 -3.33 -10.09
C ASP A 139 -10.09 -2.00 -9.58
N THR A 140 -8.77 -1.92 -9.47
CA THR A 140 -8.09 -0.68 -9.07
C THR A 140 -8.30 0.43 -10.11
N ARG A 141 -8.30 0.10 -11.40
CA ARG A 141 -8.63 1.06 -12.47
C ARG A 141 -10.05 1.60 -12.28
N ASP A 142 -11.01 0.72 -12.00
CA ASP A 142 -12.42 1.11 -11.82
C ASP A 142 -12.63 1.95 -10.56
N ALA A 143 -11.92 1.65 -9.48
CA ALA A 143 -11.91 2.48 -8.28
C ALA A 143 -11.37 3.89 -8.56
N ILE A 144 -10.24 4.01 -9.26
CA ILE A 144 -9.64 5.30 -9.64
C ILE A 144 -10.59 6.08 -10.55
N LYS A 145 -11.18 5.40 -11.54
CA LYS A 145 -12.16 5.99 -12.45
C LYS A 145 -13.35 6.56 -11.68
N ALA A 146 -13.91 5.80 -10.74
CA ALA A 146 -15.03 6.25 -9.92
C ALA A 146 -14.65 7.45 -9.04
N ALA A 147 -13.47 7.43 -8.41
CA ALA A 147 -12.97 8.54 -7.60
C ALA A 147 -12.76 9.81 -8.46
N TYR A 148 -12.17 9.64 -9.64
CA TYR A 148 -11.96 10.73 -10.60
C TYR A 148 -13.28 11.33 -11.08
N GLN A 149 -14.28 10.50 -11.41
CA GLN A 149 -15.62 10.96 -11.80
C GLN A 149 -16.30 11.74 -10.68
N LYS A 150 -16.19 11.28 -9.43
CA LYS A 150 -16.74 11.97 -8.26
C LYS A 150 -16.12 13.36 -8.09
N GLU A 151 -14.80 13.44 -8.19
CA GLU A 151 -14.06 14.70 -8.07
C GLU A 151 -14.38 15.67 -9.22
N ALA A 152 -14.45 15.17 -10.46
CA ALA A 152 -14.85 15.95 -11.62
C ALA A 152 -16.28 16.49 -11.49
N LEU A 153 -17.21 15.70 -10.93
CA LEU A 153 -18.59 16.14 -10.68
C LEU A 153 -18.64 17.26 -9.64
N MET A 154 -17.86 17.15 -8.56
CA MET A 154 -17.75 18.18 -7.53
C MET A 154 -17.17 19.49 -8.09
N GLN A 155 -16.17 19.41 -8.96
CA GLN A 155 -15.57 20.58 -9.63
C GLN A 155 -16.46 21.16 -10.73
N GLY A 156 -17.20 20.34 -11.48
CA GLY A 156 -18.17 20.79 -12.47
C GLY A 156 -19.35 21.53 -11.84
N ALA A 157 -19.77 21.12 -10.65
CA ALA A 157 -20.71 21.87 -9.82
C ALA A 157 -20.11 23.18 -9.27
N ALA A 158 -18.78 23.27 -9.15
CA ALA A 158 -18.07 24.39 -8.55
C ALA A 158 -17.40 25.38 -9.55
N SER A 159 -17.32 25.08 -10.85
CA SER A 159 -16.51 25.86 -11.80
C SER A 159 -17.28 26.47 -12.98
N GLN A 160 -17.45 27.79 -12.91
CA GLN A 160 -17.60 28.70 -14.08
C GLN A 160 -16.23 29.05 -14.73
N SER A 161 -15.13 28.36 -14.38
CA SER A 161 -13.76 28.74 -14.79
C SER A 161 -13.12 27.69 -15.70
N ARG A 162 -12.80 28.10 -16.93
CA ARG A 162 -12.25 27.30 -18.05
C ARG A 162 -10.72 27.13 -17.99
N THR A 163 -10.16 26.73 -16.85
CA THR A 163 -8.71 26.41 -16.79
C THR A 163 -8.53 24.92 -16.55
N ILE A 164 -7.87 24.27 -17.51
CA ILE A 164 -7.51 22.84 -17.49
C ILE A 164 -6.56 22.62 -16.31
N ALA A 165 -7.05 22.03 -15.22
CA ALA A 165 -6.27 21.83 -14.01
C ALA A 165 -5.42 20.56 -14.13
N SER A 166 -4.11 20.72 -14.16
CA SER A 166 -3.16 19.70 -13.70
C SER A 166 -3.64 19.11 -12.37
N VAL A 167 -3.54 17.79 -12.18
CA VAL A 167 -3.87 17.18 -10.89
C VAL A 167 -2.97 17.79 -9.81
N THR A 168 -3.60 18.43 -8.82
CA THR A 168 -2.91 19.08 -7.70
C THR A 168 -2.43 18.05 -6.67
N ASP A 169 -1.45 18.42 -5.85
CA ASP A 169 -0.99 17.58 -4.74
C ASP A 169 -2.13 17.15 -3.80
N SER A 170 -3.11 18.03 -3.54
CA SER A 170 -4.28 17.69 -2.72
C SER A 170 -5.14 16.61 -3.38
N GLN A 171 -5.39 16.72 -4.68
CA GLN A 171 -6.15 15.72 -5.44
C GLN A 171 -5.42 14.38 -5.51
N LEU A 172 -4.09 14.37 -5.68
CA LEU A 172 -3.31 13.13 -5.59
C LEU A 172 -3.40 12.48 -4.21
N GLY A 173 -3.47 13.27 -3.14
CA GLY A 173 -3.71 12.75 -1.79
C GLY A 173 -5.08 12.09 -1.65
N GLN A 174 -6.13 12.78 -2.12
CA GLN A 174 -7.49 12.24 -2.08
C GLN A 174 -7.65 10.99 -2.94
N LEU A 175 -7.03 10.96 -4.12
CA LEU A 175 -6.97 9.78 -4.97
C LEU A 175 -6.20 8.64 -4.29
N GLY A 176 -5.09 8.93 -3.61
CA GLY A 176 -4.34 7.94 -2.84
C GLY A 176 -5.15 7.31 -1.72
N SER A 177 -5.84 8.13 -0.91
CA SER A 177 -6.78 7.63 0.08
C SER A 177 -7.89 6.80 -0.58
N ALA A 178 -8.49 7.27 -1.67
CA ALA A 178 -9.54 6.54 -2.37
C ALA A 178 -9.06 5.20 -2.99
N MET A 179 -7.80 5.10 -3.40
CA MET A 179 -7.21 3.86 -3.90
C MET A 179 -6.94 2.86 -2.78
N ILE A 180 -6.39 3.31 -1.64
CA ILE A 180 -6.10 2.43 -0.50
C ILE A 180 -7.38 2.01 0.22
N ASP A 181 -8.36 2.91 0.30
CA ASP A 181 -9.65 2.69 0.98
C ASP A 181 -10.75 2.21 0.02
N SER A 182 -10.38 1.79 -1.20
CA SER A 182 -11.37 1.39 -2.20
C SER A 182 -12.11 0.15 -1.74
N LYS A 183 -13.44 0.23 -1.74
CA LYS A 183 -14.29 -0.92 -1.46
C LYS A 183 -14.57 -1.67 -2.75
N HIS A 184 -14.28 -2.96 -2.78
CA HIS A 184 -14.61 -3.79 -3.92
C HIS A 184 -15.92 -4.56 -3.69
N SER A 185 -16.59 -4.88 -4.79
CA SER A 185 -17.81 -5.70 -4.74
C SER A 185 -17.46 -7.14 -4.35
N ARG A 186 -18.44 -7.89 -3.82
CA ARG A 186 -18.26 -9.32 -3.48
C ARG A 186 -17.74 -10.17 -4.66
N LYS A 187 -18.09 -9.79 -5.89
CA LYS A 187 -17.62 -10.47 -7.11
C LYS A 187 -16.12 -10.24 -7.31
N GLN A 188 -15.68 -8.98 -7.21
CA GLN A 188 -14.29 -8.58 -7.35
C GLN A 188 -13.42 -9.25 -6.27
N GLU A 189 -13.87 -9.26 -5.01
CA GLU A 189 -13.22 -10.00 -3.92
C GLU A 189 -13.07 -11.49 -4.24
N SER A 190 -14.15 -12.13 -4.72
CA SER A 190 -14.12 -13.57 -5.04
C SER A 190 -13.19 -13.87 -6.22
N GLU A 191 -13.12 -12.99 -7.22
CA GLU A 191 -12.22 -13.13 -8.37
C GLU A 191 -10.75 -12.92 -7.96
N ALA A 192 -10.48 -11.97 -7.08
CA ALA A 192 -9.14 -11.73 -6.52
C ALA A 192 -8.70 -12.87 -5.57
N ASP A 193 -9.62 -13.44 -4.78
CA ASP A 193 -9.38 -14.63 -3.94
C ASP A 193 -9.03 -15.85 -4.77
N LEU A 194 -9.78 -16.08 -5.85
CA LEU A 194 -9.52 -17.17 -6.77
C LEU A 194 -8.16 -16.97 -7.45
N PHE A 195 -7.84 -15.75 -7.87
CA PHE A 195 -6.53 -15.43 -8.42
C PHE A 195 -5.41 -15.72 -7.42
N ALA A 196 -5.54 -15.32 -6.15
CA ALA A 196 -4.56 -15.60 -5.11
C ALA A 196 -4.38 -17.10 -4.89
N TYR A 197 -5.48 -17.85 -4.80
CA TYR A 197 -5.46 -19.30 -4.68
C TYR A 197 -4.74 -19.98 -5.87
N ASP A 198 -5.08 -19.59 -7.09
CA ASP A 198 -4.47 -20.13 -8.31
C ASP A 198 -3.02 -19.70 -8.45
N PHE A 199 -2.65 -18.51 -7.99
CA PHE A 199 -1.27 -18.06 -7.88
C PHE A 199 -0.47 -18.97 -6.96
N MET A 200 -0.99 -19.29 -5.77
CA MET A 200 -0.34 -20.20 -4.82
C MET A 200 -0.17 -21.59 -5.45
N LYS A 201 -1.25 -22.13 -6.02
CA LYS A 201 -1.27 -23.45 -6.66
C LYS A 201 -0.28 -23.55 -7.81
N LYS A 202 -0.31 -22.59 -8.74
CA LYS A 202 0.54 -22.57 -9.94
C LYS A 202 2.03 -22.51 -9.60
N ASN A 203 2.37 -21.85 -8.50
CA ASN A 203 3.76 -21.65 -8.08
C ASN A 203 4.25 -22.69 -7.06
N GLY A 204 3.44 -23.71 -6.75
CA GLY A 204 3.82 -24.79 -5.83
C GLY A 204 3.85 -24.38 -4.36
N TYR A 205 3.16 -23.30 -4.00
CA TYR A 205 2.99 -22.89 -2.60
C TYR A 205 1.83 -23.63 -1.94
N ASP A 206 1.79 -23.60 -0.61
CA ASP A 206 0.72 -24.24 0.14
C ASP A 206 -0.59 -23.44 0.02
N VAL A 207 -1.54 -23.95 -0.76
CA VAL A 207 -2.84 -23.31 -0.99
C VAL A 207 -3.67 -23.16 0.29
N ASN A 208 -3.37 -23.94 1.34
CA ASN A 208 -4.07 -23.85 2.62
C ASN A 208 -3.67 -22.58 3.40
N ALA A 209 -2.60 -21.90 2.99
CA ALA A 209 -2.26 -20.57 3.49
C ALA A 209 -3.35 -19.53 3.17
N VAL A 210 -4.19 -19.75 2.16
CA VAL A 210 -5.30 -18.84 1.81
C VAL A 210 -6.35 -18.81 2.92
N GLU A 211 -6.75 -19.98 3.41
CA GLU A 211 -7.61 -20.10 4.60
C GLU A 211 -6.95 -19.42 5.81
N SER A 212 -5.67 -19.74 6.06
CA SER A 212 -4.94 -19.18 7.21
C SER A 212 -4.86 -17.65 7.18
N ALA A 213 -4.52 -17.05 6.04
CA ALA A 213 -4.41 -15.61 5.88
C ALA A 213 -5.73 -14.91 6.20
N PHE A 214 -6.85 -15.41 5.66
CA PHE A 214 -8.17 -14.84 5.95
C PHE A 214 -8.62 -15.08 7.39
N ALA A 215 -8.32 -16.24 7.97
CA ALA A 215 -8.60 -16.51 9.38
C ALA A 215 -7.82 -15.57 10.32
N ILE A 216 -6.57 -15.22 9.99
CA ILE A 216 -5.78 -14.22 10.72
C ILE A 216 -6.47 -12.86 10.64
N LEU A 217 -6.83 -12.39 9.45
CA LEU A 217 -7.51 -11.11 9.26
C LEU A 217 -8.86 -11.07 10.01
N ALA A 218 -9.63 -12.16 10.00
CA ALA A 218 -10.87 -12.29 10.77
C ALA A 218 -10.65 -12.23 12.29
N LYS A 219 -9.61 -12.88 12.80
CA LYS A 219 -9.30 -12.87 14.24
C LYS A 219 -8.89 -11.48 14.71
N MET A 220 -8.18 -10.73 13.86
CA MET A 220 -7.69 -9.39 14.18
C MET A 220 -8.81 -8.34 14.17
N SER A 221 -9.87 -8.54 13.37
CA SER A 221 -11.03 -7.65 13.36
C SER A 221 -11.97 -7.81 14.56
N GLY A 222 -11.97 -8.97 15.24
CA GLY A 222 -12.82 -9.25 16.40
C GLY A 222 -12.25 -8.86 17.77
N GLY A 223 -11.05 -8.28 17.84
CA GLY A 223 -10.32 -7.99 19.10
C GLY A 223 -10.20 -6.50 19.46
N LYS A 224 -9.59 -6.19 20.62
CA LYS A 224 -9.28 -4.81 21.10
C LYS A 224 -8.35 -3.99 20.17
N GLN A 225 -7.91 -4.56 19.06
CA GLN A 225 -7.12 -3.92 18.00
C GLN A 225 -7.98 -3.45 16.82
N ALA A 226 -9.32 -3.53 16.93
CA ALA A 226 -10.27 -3.17 15.87
C ALA A 226 -9.98 -1.81 15.20
N ASP A 227 -9.56 -0.78 15.96
CA ASP A 227 -9.35 0.58 15.44
C ASP A 227 -8.20 0.68 14.40
N PHE A 228 -7.26 -0.26 14.40
CA PHE A 228 -6.10 -0.25 13.51
C PHE A 228 -6.27 -1.15 12.27
N PHE A 229 -7.28 -2.01 12.28
CA PHE A 229 -7.58 -3.02 11.25
C PHE A 229 -8.89 -2.75 10.50
N THR A 230 -9.70 -1.82 11.00
CA THR A 230 -10.95 -1.39 10.38
C THR A 230 -10.75 -0.92 8.94
N GLN A 231 -9.57 -0.40 8.56
CA GLN A 231 -9.31 0.09 7.21
C GLN A 231 -9.29 -1.05 6.17
N MET A 232 -8.54 -2.14 6.41
CA MET A 232 -8.52 -3.31 5.53
C MET A 232 -9.89 -3.98 5.42
N LEU A 233 -10.60 -4.17 6.55
CA LEU A 233 -11.94 -4.77 6.55
C LEU A 233 -13.00 -3.86 5.91
N SER A 234 -12.83 -2.53 6.01
CA SER A 234 -13.73 -1.58 5.36
C SER A 234 -13.63 -1.65 3.85
N SER A 235 -12.44 -1.94 3.32
CA SER A 235 -12.18 -2.16 1.89
C SER A 235 -12.62 -3.56 1.42
N HIS A 236 -12.50 -4.59 2.28
CA HIS A 236 -12.75 -6.00 1.93
C HIS A 236 -13.67 -6.74 2.93
N PRO A 237 -14.97 -6.97 2.64
CA PRO A 237 -15.90 -7.56 3.61
C PRO A 237 -15.82 -9.10 3.75
N ASP A 238 -16.08 -9.57 4.99
CA ASP A 238 -16.26 -10.96 5.46
C ASP A 238 -15.08 -11.94 5.27
N PRO A 239 -13.99 -11.78 6.04
CA PRO A 239 -12.83 -12.67 6.01
C PRO A 239 -13.14 -14.11 6.46
N LEU A 240 -14.18 -14.35 7.27
CA LEU A 240 -14.53 -15.72 7.68
C LEU A 240 -15.17 -16.50 6.52
N ALA A 241 -16.10 -15.90 5.79
CA ALA A 241 -16.67 -16.54 4.62
C ALA A 241 -15.61 -16.81 3.54
N ARG A 242 -14.66 -15.88 3.34
CA ARG A 242 -13.53 -16.04 2.42
C ARG A 242 -12.61 -17.19 2.85
N SER A 243 -12.29 -17.28 4.14
CA SER A 243 -11.54 -18.41 4.73
C SER A 243 -12.22 -19.75 4.44
N GLU A 244 -13.52 -19.87 4.69
CA GLU A 244 -14.28 -21.10 4.44
C GLU A 244 -14.38 -21.44 2.95
N ASN A 245 -14.49 -20.44 2.08
CA ASN A 245 -14.51 -20.66 0.63
C ASN A 245 -13.15 -21.18 0.12
N ALA A 246 -12.03 -20.61 0.61
CA ALA A 246 -10.69 -21.08 0.28
C ALA A 246 -10.47 -22.54 0.69
N LYS A 247 -10.91 -22.90 1.89
CA LYS A 247 -10.92 -24.28 2.39
C LYS A 247 -11.72 -25.22 1.50
N LYS A 248 -12.96 -24.87 1.16
CA LYS A 248 -13.80 -25.67 0.27
C LYS A 248 -13.15 -25.85 -1.10
N LYS A 249 -12.49 -24.82 -1.63
CA LYS A 249 -11.75 -24.89 -2.89
C LYS A 249 -10.57 -25.86 -2.79
N ALA A 250 -9.77 -25.78 -1.72
CA ALA A 250 -8.68 -26.71 -1.45
C ALA A 250 -9.17 -28.16 -1.34
N GLN A 251 -10.33 -28.37 -0.69
CA GLN A 251 -10.95 -29.69 -0.57
C GLN A 251 -11.42 -30.22 -1.93
N SER A 252 -12.09 -29.38 -2.72
CA SER A 252 -12.53 -29.71 -4.07
C SER A 252 -11.37 -30.07 -5.00
N ASP A 253 -10.21 -29.45 -4.80
CA ASP A 253 -9.00 -29.73 -5.59
C ASP A 253 -8.22 -30.95 -5.05
N GLY A 254 -8.62 -31.55 -3.92
CA GLY A 254 -7.90 -32.63 -3.26
C GLY A 254 -6.56 -32.19 -2.64
N LEU A 255 -6.37 -30.89 -2.41
CA LEU A 255 -5.14 -30.28 -1.90
C LEU A 255 -5.24 -29.87 -0.43
N TYR A 256 -6.42 -30.06 0.18
CA TYR A 256 -6.66 -29.61 1.54
C TYR A 256 -5.87 -30.40 2.59
N LYS A 257 -5.23 -29.65 3.47
CA LYS A 257 -4.63 -30.13 4.73
C LYS A 257 -4.61 -28.97 5.73
N PRO A 258 -4.68 -29.24 7.04
CA PRO A 258 -4.49 -28.19 8.05
C PRO A 258 -3.19 -27.42 7.79
N TYR A 259 -3.29 -26.10 7.63
CA TYR A 259 -2.12 -25.27 7.39
C TYR A 259 -1.28 -25.19 8.67
N VAL A 260 0.01 -25.52 8.55
CA VAL A 260 0.97 -25.35 9.63
C VAL A 260 1.77 -24.10 9.32
N ARG A 261 1.49 -23.03 10.08
CA ARG A 261 2.21 -21.77 9.93
C ARG A 261 3.69 -21.99 10.09
N GLN A 262 4.46 -21.48 9.13
CA GLN A 262 5.89 -21.38 9.32
C GLN A 262 6.12 -20.21 10.27
N LEU A 263 6.87 -20.41 11.35
CA LEU A 263 7.14 -19.32 12.30
C LEU A 263 7.63 -18.10 11.50
N PRO A 264 7.15 -16.88 11.81
CA PRO A 264 7.71 -15.69 11.20
C PRO A 264 9.21 -15.78 11.40
N VAL A 265 10.00 -15.73 10.32
CA VAL A 265 11.45 -15.55 10.46
C VAL A 265 11.59 -14.29 11.27
N ALA A 266 11.96 -14.42 12.55
CA ALA A 266 12.00 -13.29 13.45
C ALA A 266 12.86 -12.22 12.79
N THR A 267 12.21 -11.15 12.33
CA THR A 267 12.87 -9.92 11.95
C THR A 267 13.42 -9.39 13.26
N THR A 268 14.61 -9.85 13.64
CA THR A 268 15.26 -9.41 14.87
C THR A 268 15.61 -7.94 14.69
N ALA A 269 14.66 -7.07 15.01
CA ALA A 269 14.96 -5.72 15.42
C ALA A 269 15.83 -5.86 16.67
N LYS A 270 17.13 -5.65 16.50
CA LYS A 270 18.10 -5.64 17.59
C LYS A 270 17.57 -4.67 18.65
N PRO A 271 17.45 -5.05 19.93
CA PRO A 271 17.07 -4.11 20.97
C PRO A 271 18.07 -2.96 20.94
N THR A 272 17.61 -1.74 20.70
CA THR A 272 18.43 -0.54 20.87
C THR A 272 18.83 -0.49 22.34
N THR A 273 20.07 -0.86 22.62
CA THR A 273 20.68 -0.69 23.93
C THR A 273 20.62 0.80 24.23
N LYS A 274 19.76 1.21 25.17
CA LYS A 274 19.87 2.53 25.79
C LYS A 274 21.23 2.56 26.49
N THR A 275 22.22 3.19 25.85
CA THR A 275 23.47 3.55 26.51
C THR A 275 23.12 4.51 27.63
N ALA A 276 23.11 4.02 28.86
CA ALA A 276 23.02 4.86 30.05
C ALA A 276 24.30 5.70 30.10
N THR A 277 24.18 6.99 29.78
CA THR A 277 25.23 7.97 29.97
C THR A 277 25.54 8.05 31.47
N LYS A 278 26.67 7.47 31.90
CA LYS A 278 27.22 7.68 33.24
C LYS A 278 27.68 9.13 33.32
N THR A 279 26.95 9.96 34.06
CA THR A 279 27.39 11.29 34.46
C THR A 279 28.56 11.15 35.42
N THR A 280 29.78 11.41 34.96
CA THR A 280 30.96 11.50 35.82
C THR A 280 30.92 12.83 36.57
N THR A 281 30.63 12.79 37.86
CA THR A 281 30.76 13.95 38.75
C THR A 281 32.23 14.14 39.10
N THR A 282 32.88 15.13 38.50
CA THR A 282 34.25 15.54 38.88
C THR A 282 34.19 16.26 40.22
N LYS A 283 34.68 15.62 41.29
CA LYS A 283 34.97 16.28 42.58
C LYS A 283 36.29 17.05 42.42
N THR A 284 36.21 18.38 42.33
CA THR A 284 37.38 19.26 42.47
C THR A 284 37.76 19.30 43.95
N ALA A 285 38.93 18.76 44.28
CA ALA A 285 39.56 18.91 45.59
C ALA A 285 40.34 20.23 45.61
N THR A 286 39.84 21.21 46.36
CA THR A 286 40.58 22.46 46.67
C THR A 286 41.58 22.16 47.78
N LYS A 287 42.87 22.48 47.56
CA LYS A 287 43.91 22.44 48.58
C LYS A 287 44.66 23.78 48.55
N LYS A 288 44.70 24.41 49.73
CA LYS A 288 45.25 25.73 50.11
C LYS A 288 44.39 26.95 49.79
#